data_AF-A0A7V2JZU9-F1
#
_entry.id   AF-A0A7V2JZU9-F1
#
_cell.length_a   1.000
_cell.length_b   1.000
_cell.length_c   1.000
_cell.angle_alpha   90.00
_cell.angle_beta   90.00
_cell.angle_gamma   90.00
#
_symmetry.space_group_name_H-M   'P 1'
#
loop_
_entity.id
_entity.type
_entity.pdbx_description
1 polymer ?
#
loop_
_entity_poly.entity_id
_entity_poly.type
_entity_poly.pdbx_seq_one_letter_code
_entity_poly.pdbx_strand_id
1 'polypeptide(L)'
;MKIKQPVSFVIGIFLLLMGLAMLILLGVLAGVFPLLVGVSLLFTAFTQGRTVTVILGHMFIVIGCILVTWGLYLLPYTGSSILYVFVRPLFWGLISIFGGVCMIYHGFCRCVRMKDIG
;
A
#
# COMPACT_ATOMS: atom_id res chain seq x y z
N MET A 1 19.68 -12.36 -1.11
CA MET A 1 18.31 -12.74 -0.67
C MET A 1 17.53 -13.24 -1.88
N LYS A 2 16.86 -14.40 -1.81
CA LYS A 2 16.02 -14.90 -2.93
C LYS A 2 14.66 -14.21 -2.88
N ILE A 3 14.20 -13.66 -4.01
CA ILE A 3 12.85 -13.07 -4.14
C ILE A 3 11.84 -14.21 -4.05
N LYS A 4 10.95 -14.14 -3.07
CA LYS A 4 9.95 -15.20 -2.85
C LYS A 4 8.59 -14.87 -3.46
N GLN A 5 8.30 -13.59 -3.69
CA GLN A 5 7.05 -13.11 -4.30
C GLN A 5 7.35 -12.03 -5.34
N PRO A 6 7.48 -12.40 -6.63
CA PRO A 6 7.88 -11.45 -7.68
C PRO A 6 6.83 -10.37 -7.94
N VAL A 7 5.55 -10.66 -7.76
CA VAL A 7 4.45 -9.69 -7.96
C VAL A 7 4.53 -8.56 -6.93
N SER A 8 4.63 -8.88 -5.64
CA SER A 8 4.79 -7.89 -4.56
C SER A 8 6.06 -7.05 -4.74
N PHE A 9 7.13 -7.66 -5.27
CA PHE A 9 8.37 -6.97 -5.56
C PHE A 9 8.21 -5.92 -6.68
N VAL A 10 7.62 -6.31 -7.82
CA VAL A 10 7.43 -5.41 -8.97
C VAL A 10 6.49 -4.26 -8.61
N ILE A 11 5.36 -4.55 -7.97
CA ILE A 11 4.40 -3.53 -7.51
C ILE A 11 5.06 -2.61 -6.47
N GLY A 12 5.83 -3.18 -5.54
CA GLY A 12 6.54 -2.42 -4.52
C GLY A 12 7.53 -1.42 -5.11
N ILE A 13 8.34 -1.83 -6.09
CA ILE A 13 9.27 -0.93 -6.81
C ILE A 13 8.51 0.18 -7.54
N PHE A 14 7.45 -0.18 -8.27
CA PHE A 14 6.65 0.80 -9.01
C PHE A 14 6.08 1.89 -8.08
N LEU A 15 5.51 1.48 -6.94
CA LEU A 15 4.98 2.41 -5.94
C LEU A 15 6.07 3.26 -5.29
N LEU A 16 7.24 2.68 -5.04
CA LEU A 16 8.39 3.40 -4.52
C LEU A 16 8.86 4.51 -5.47
N LEU A 17 9.05 4.18 -6.75
CA LEU A 17 9.48 5.14 -7.77
C LEU A 17 8.45 6.26 -7.95
N MET A 18 7.17 5.91 -8.01
CA MET A 18 6.09 6.88 -8.13
C MET A 18 6.01 7.81 -6.92
N GLY A 19 6.11 7.28 -5.71
CA GLY A 19 6.09 8.08 -4.49
C GLY A 19 7.31 9.00 -4.36
N LEU A 20 8.49 8.51 -4.76
CA LEU A 20 9.70 9.32 -4.83
C LEU A 20 9.56 10.45 -5.86
N ALA A 21 8.99 10.17 -7.03
CA ALA A 21 8.72 11.16 -8.06
C ALA A 21 7.72 12.23 -7.57
N MET A 22 6.66 11.83 -6.85
CA MET A 22 5.69 12.77 -6.27
C MET A 22 6.31 13.68 -5.20
N LEU A 23 7.22 13.17 -4.38
CA LEU A 23 7.90 13.99 -3.38
C LEU A 23 8.95 14.93 -4.00
N ILE A 24 9.79 14.42 -4.90
CA ILE A 24 10.93 15.18 -5.43
C ILE A 24 10.50 16.15 -6.54
N LEU A 25 9.65 15.71 -7.47
CA LEU A 25 9.29 16.51 -8.65
C LEU A 25 8.10 17.43 -8.40
N LEU A 26 7.14 16.99 -7.59
CA LEU A 26 5.89 17.74 -7.34
C LEU A 26 5.84 18.38 -5.94
N GLY A 27 6.72 17.99 -5.01
CA GLY A 27 6.73 18.52 -3.63
C GLY A 27 5.51 18.13 -2.81
N VAL A 28 4.79 17.08 -3.21
CA VAL A 28 3.48 16.74 -2.64
C VAL A 28 3.63 15.67 -1.56
N LEU A 29 3.20 16.00 -0.34
CA LEU A 29 3.21 15.09 0.82
C LEU A 29 2.43 13.78 0.59
N ALA A 30 1.45 13.79 -0.31
CA ALA A 30 0.73 12.58 -0.72
C ALA A 30 1.66 11.48 -1.26
N GLY A 31 2.86 11.81 -1.77
CA GLY A 31 3.86 10.84 -2.21
C GLY A 31 4.41 9.94 -1.10
N VAL A 32 4.25 10.32 0.18
CA VAL A 32 4.65 9.50 1.33
C VAL A 32 3.82 8.20 1.40
N PHE A 33 2.55 8.23 1.01
CA PHE A 33 1.68 7.05 1.08
C PHE A 33 2.12 5.91 0.14
N PRO A 34 2.28 6.13 -1.18
CA PRO A 34 2.80 5.09 -2.06
C PRO A 34 4.22 4.64 -1.68
N LEU A 35 5.05 5.52 -1.09
CA LEU A 35 6.35 5.11 -0.55
C LEU A 35 6.22 4.09 0.59
N LEU A 36 5.40 4.39 1.61
CA LEU A 36 5.20 3.49 2.76
C LEU A 36 4.60 2.14 2.34
N VAL A 37 3.64 2.17 1.40
CA VAL A 37 3.05 0.97 0.82
C VAL A 37 4.10 0.18 0.04
N GLY A 38 4.89 0.86 -0.81
CA GLY A 38 5.94 0.25 -1.62
C GLY A 38 7.03 -0.42 -0.78
N VAL A 39 7.49 0.23 0.29
CA VAL A 39 8.48 -0.33 1.22
C VAL A 39 7.94 -1.57 1.93
N SER A 40 6.67 -1.53 2.36
CA SER A 40 6.03 -2.66 3.04
C SER A 40 5.85 -3.87 2.11
N LEU A 41 5.51 -3.64 0.83
CA LEU A 41 5.43 -4.69 -0.19
C LEU A 41 6.80 -5.29 -0.54
N LEU A 42 7.84 -4.46 -0.61
CA LEU A 42 9.20 -4.96 -0.76
C LEU A 42 9.61 -5.82 0.45
N PHE A 43 9.33 -5.36 1.67
CA PHE A 43 9.65 -6.11 2.88
C PHE A 43 8.97 -7.48 2.90
N THR A 44 7.69 -7.56 2.53
CA THR A 44 6.95 -8.83 2.44
C THR A 44 7.38 -9.71 1.25
N ALA A 45 7.90 -9.12 0.17
CA ALA A 45 8.48 -9.90 -0.93
C ALA A 45 9.69 -10.75 -0.49
N PHE A 46 10.40 -10.31 0.55
CA PHE A 46 11.50 -11.04 1.19
C PHE A 46 11.03 -11.89 2.39
N THR A 47 10.03 -11.43 3.13
CA THR A 47 9.48 -12.09 4.34
C THR A 47 8.13 -12.77 4.05
N GLN A 48 8.15 -14.08 3.77
CA GLN A 48 6.94 -14.91 3.57
C GLN A 48 6.31 -15.37 4.89
N GLY A 49 6.24 -14.51 5.91
CA GLY A 49 5.63 -14.86 7.20
C GLY A 49 4.12 -14.57 7.21
N ARG A 50 3.30 -15.53 7.64
CA ARG A 50 1.86 -15.32 7.80
C ARG A 50 1.55 -14.16 8.75
N THR A 51 2.18 -14.16 9.92
CA THR A 51 1.92 -13.16 10.97
C THR A 51 2.22 -11.75 10.47
N VAL A 52 3.35 -11.56 9.79
CA VAL A 52 3.77 -10.26 9.24
C VAL A 52 2.80 -9.79 8.15
N THR A 53 2.41 -10.67 7.23
CA THR A 53 1.48 -10.30 6.14
C THR A 53 0.09 -9.92 6.65
N VAL A 54 -0.45 -10.63 7.64
CA VAL A 54 -1.75 -10.31 8.24
C VAL A 54 -1.71 -9.02 9.06
N ILE A 55 -0.65 -8.81 9.86
CA ILE A 55 -0.49 -7.58 10.66
C ILE A 55 -0.37 -6.37 9.73
N LEU A 56 0.50 -6.43 8.72
CA LEU A 56 0.66 -5.33 7.76
C LEU A 56 -0.66 -5.07 7.00
N GLY A 57 -1.38 -6.12 6.62
CA GLY A 57 -2.70 -5.98 6.00
C GLY A 57 -3.70 -5.24 6.89
N HIS A 58 -3.76 -5.55 8.19
CA HIS A 58 -4.59 -4.83 9.15
C HIS A 58 -4.17 -3.36 9.29
N MET A 59 -2.87 -3.10 9.41
CA MET A 59 -2.36 -1.72 9.51
C MET A 59 -2.75 -0.89 8.29
N PHE A 60 -2.70 -1.46 7.08
CA PHE A 60 -3.15 -0.78 5.86
C PHE A 60 -4.65 -0.51 5.83
N ILE A 61 -5.49 -1.40 6.37
CA ILE A 61 -6.93 -1.15 6.49
C ILE A 61 -7.17 0.02 7.45
N VAL A 62 -6.54 0.01 8.64
CA VAL A 62 -6.71 1.08 9.64
C VAL A 62 -6.26 2.43 9.09
N ILE A 63 -5.05 2.49 8.52
CA ILE A 63 -4.53 3.70 7.87
C ILE A 63 -5.45 4.14 6.73
N GLY A 64 -5.92 3.19 5.91
CA GLY A 64 -6.84 3.45 4.81
C GLY A 64 -8.16 4.07 5.27
N CYS A 65 -8.76 3.57 6.35
CA CYS A 65 -9.98 4.15 6.94
C CYS A 65 -9.77 5.59 7.42
N ILE A 66 -8.62 5.88 8.04
CA ILE A 66 -8.26 7.25 8.45
C ILE A 66 -8.12 8.15 7.23
N LEU A 67 -7.43 7.69 6.17
CA LEU A 67 -7.27 8.45 4.93
C LEU A 67 -8.58 8.69 4.20
N VAL A 68 -9.48 7.70 4.14
CA VAL A 68 -10.81 7.87 3.55
C VAL A 68 -11.59 8.92 4.32
N THR A 69 -11.60 8.84 5.65
CA THR A 69 -12.29 9.82 6.50
C THR A 69 -11.76 11.23 6.24
N TRP A 70 -10.43 11.40 6.24
CA TRP A 70 -9.81 12.69 5.91
C TRP A 70 -10.14 13.14 4.48
N GLY A 71 -10.08 12.23 3.51
CA GLY A 71 -10.43 12.50 2.13
C GLY A 71 -11.87 12.98 1.93
N LEU A 72 -12.82 12.44 2.70
CA LEU A 72 -14.20 12.89 2.69
C LEU A 72 -14.33 14.31 3.26
N TYR A 73 -13.61 14.64 4.34
CA TYR A 73 -13.58 16.02 4.86
C TYR A 73 -13.04 17.04 3.85
N LEU A 74 -12.17 16.59 2.94
CA LEU A 74 -11.56 17.43 1.92
C LEU A 74 -12.43 17.60 0.66
N LEU A 75 -13.55 16.88 0.52
CA LEU A 75 -14.45 16.92 -0.65
C LEU A 75 -14.88 18.33 -1.10
N PRO A 76 -15.22 19.28 -0.20
CA PRO A 76 -15.65 20.63 -0.60
C PRO A 76 -14.54 21.45 -1.27
N TYR A 77 -13.28 21.08 -1.06
CA TYR A 77 -12.11 21.81 -1.56
C TYR A 77 -11.51 21.16 -2.81
N THR A 78 -12.26 20.30 -3.50
CA THR A 78 -11.73 19.47 -4.60
C THR A 78 -11.83 20.18 -5.95
N GLY A 79 -10.70 20.32 -6.64
CA GLY A 79 -10.68 20.75 -8.03
C GLY A 79 -11.14 19.64 -8.99
N SER A 80 -11.48 20.00 -10.22
CA SER A 80 -12.05 19.10 -11.23
C SER A 80 -11.03 18.29 -12.04
N SER A 81 -9.73 18.41 -11.77
CA SER A 81 -8.70 17.74 -12.58
C SER A 81 -8.31 16.37 -12.06
N ILE A 82 -7.97 15.45 -12.98
CA ILE A 82 -7.62 14.05 -12.68
C ILE A 82 -6.39 13.93 -11.76
N LEU A 83 -5.42 14.84 -11.90
CA LEU A 83 -4.25 14.88 -11.01
C LEU A 83 -4.65 15.09 -9.54
N TYR A 84 -5.75 15.80 -9.27
CA TYR A 84 -6.23 15.95 -7.91
C TYR A 84 -6.67 14.62 -7.32
N VAL A 85 -7.21 13.68 -8.10
CA VAL A 85 -7.60 12.35 -7.60
C VAL A 85 -6.38 11.62 -7.05
N PHE A 86 -5.29 11.57 -7.81
CA PHE A 86 -4.07 10.86 -7.42
C PHE A 86 -3.29 11.52 -6.28
N VAL A 87 -3.56 12.78 -5.97
CA VAL A 87 -2.93 13.50 -4.84
C VAL A 87 -3.80 13.46 -3.59
N ARG A 88 -5.09 13.12 -3.71
CA ARG A 88 -6.02 13.15 -2.58
C ARG A 88 -5.84 11.94 -1.67
N PRO A 89 -5.96 12.12 -0.35
CA PRO A 89 -5.91 11.01 0.60
C PRO A 89 -7.04 10.02 0.37
N LEU A 90 -8.17 10.43 -0.20
CA LEU A 90 -9.28 9.52 -0.51
C LEU A 90 -8.88 8.37 -1.46
N PHE A 91 -8.13 8.68 -2.53
CA PHE A 91 -7.66 7.67 -3.50
C PHE A 91 -6.72 6.67 -2.83
N TRP A 92 -5.70 7.17 -2.13
CA TRP A 92 -4.75 6.32 -1.42
C TRP A 92 -5.38 5.56 -0.27
N GLY A 93 -6.40 6.12 0.37
CA GLY A 93 -7.18 5.46 1.41
C GLY A 93 -7.90 4.21 0.88
N LEU A 94 -8.58 4.33 -0.26
CA LEU A 94 -9.24 3.19 -0.90
C LEU A 94 -8.22 2.12 -1.33
N ILE A 95 -7.12 2.53 -1.97
CA ILE A 95 -6.04 1.61 -2.37
C ILE A 95 -5.45 0.89 -1.15
N SER A 96 -5.27 1.59 -0.03
CA SER A 96 -4.77 1.01 1.23
C SER A 96 -5.75 0.00 1.83
N ILE A 97 -7.06 0.27 1.82
CA ILE A 97 -8.08 -0.67 2.32
C ILE A 97 -8.08 -1.94 1.46
N PHE A 98 -8.23 -1.81 0.13
CA PHE A 98 -8.29 -2.97 -0.76
C PHE A 98 -6.97 -3.74 -0.78
N GLY A 99 -5.84 -3.04 -0.75
CA GLY A 99 -4.51 -3.65 -0.64
C GLY A 99 -4.35 -4.41 0.68
N GLY A 100 -4.79 -3.82 1.80
CA GLY A 100 -4.75 -4.46 3.12
C GLY A 100 -5.60 -5.73 3.18
N VAL A 101 -6.82 -5.69 2.63
CA VAL A 101 -7.69 -6.88 2.50
C VAL A 101 -6.99 -7.97 1.68
N CYS A 102 -6.39 -7.61 0.54
CA CYS A 102 -5.64 -8.55 -0.30
C CYS A 102 -4.49 -9.21 0.47
N MET A 103 -3.73 -8.44 1.25
CA MET A 103 -2.64 -8.97 2.09
C MET A 103 -3.14 -9.94 3.16
N ILE A 104 -4.28 -9.66 3.79
CA ILE A 104 -4.87 -10.56 4.77
C ILE A 104 -5.26 -11.89 4.10
N TYR A 105 -5.98 -11.85 2.98
CA TYR A 105 -6.34 -13.07 2.24
C TYR A 105 -5.10 -13.86 1.80
N HIS A 106 -4.08 -13.16 1.32
CA HIS A 106 -2.81 -13.79 0.93
C HIS A 106 -2.09 -14.46 2.10
N GLY A 107 -2.20 -13.90 3.31
CA GLY A 107 -1.71 -14.55 4.54
C GLY A 107 -2.35 -15.91 4.81
N PHE A 108 -3.59 -16.14 4.34
CA PHE A 108 -4.28 -17.42 4.48
C PHE A 108 -4.12 -18.35 3.27
N CYS A 109 -3.54 -17.87 2.17
CA CYS A 109 -3.30 -18.65 0.96
C CYS A 109 -2.27 -19.78 1.20
N ARG A 110 -2.43 -20.86 0.42
CA ARG A 110 -1.53 -22.03 0.46
C ARG A 110 -0.06 -21.67 0.21
N CYS A 111 0.18 -20.62 -0.58
CA CYS A 111 1.52 -20.08 -0.88
C CYS A 111 2.30 -19.64 0.37
N VAL A 112 1.61 -19.17 1.40
CA VAL A 112 2.21 -18.72 2.68
C VAL A 112 2.07 -19.83 3.73
N ARG A 113 0.89 -20.46 3.84
CA ARG A 113 0.59 -21.48 4.85
C ARG A 113 1.51 -22.71 4.80
N MET A 114 1.89 -23.20 3.62
CA MET A 114 2.76 -24.39 3.55
C MET A 114 4.22 -24.13 3.94
N LYS A 115 4.60 -22.86 4.13
CA LYS A 115 5.97 -22.48 4.49
C LYS A 115 6.18 -22.31 5.99
N ASP A 116 5.11 -22.16 6.77
CA ASP A 116 5.15 -22.09 8.24
C ASP A 116 5.14 -23.50 8.89
N ILE A 117 4.97 -24.59 8.12
CA ILE A 117 4.81 -25.98 8.61
C ILE A 117 6.03 -26.86 8.26
N GLY A 118 7.11 -26.30 7.73
CA GLY A 118 8.35 -27.01 7.41
C GLY A 118 9.57 -26.23 7.87
#